data_AF-A0A1H5GZJ2-F1
#
_entry.id   AF-A0A1H5GZJ2-F1
#
_cell.length_a   1.000
_cell.length_b   1.000
_cell.length_c   1.000
_cell.angle_alpha   90.00
_cell.angle_beta   90.00
_cell.angle_gamma   90.00
#
_symmetry.space_group_name_H-M   'P 1'
#
loop_
_entity.id
_entity.type
_entity.pdbx_description
1 polymer ?
#
loop_
_entity_poly.entity_id
_entity_poly.type
_entity_poly.pdbx_seq_one_letter_code
_entity_poly.pdbx_strand_id
1 'polypeptide(L)' 'MSQEERDARLGLTGLTGAEREARIRLLTERLERETAAAKAALGADRTGHRPPPDTAPVLGASENG' A
#
# COMPACT_ATOMS: atom_id res chain seq x y z
N MET A 1 19.90 13.61 -7.75
CA MET A 1 18.84 13.87 -8.73
C MET A 1 18.37 15.30 -8.52
N SER A 2 18.43 16.13 -9.57
CA SER A 2 18.04 17.54 -9.47
C SER A 2 16.51 17.70 -9.49
N GLN A 3 16.01 18.89 -9.13
CA GLN A 3 14.58 19.20 -9.24
C GLN A 3 14.12 19.20 -10.70
N GLU A 4 14.97 19.67 -11.60
CA GLU A 4 14.72 19.70 -13.04
C GLU A 4 14.62 18.28 -13.63
N GLU A 5 15.51 17.36 -13.23
CA GLU A 5 15.42 15.94 -13.61
C GLU A 5 14.11 15.31 -13.15
N ARG A 6 13.65 15.66 -11.94
CA ARG A 6 12.41 15.13 -11.38
C ARG A 6 11.21 15.66 -12.18
N ASP A 7 11.18 16.95 -12.45
CA ASP A 7 10.12 17.58 -13.21
C ASP A 7 10.10 17.06 -14.65
N ALA A 8 11.26 16.80 -15.27
CA ALA A 8 11.36 16.17 -16.58
C ALA A 8 10.78 14.75 -16.58
N ARG A 9 11.11 13.94 -15.57
CA ARG A 9 10.56 12.58 -15.40
C ARG A 9 9.04 12.57 -15.20
N LEU A 10 8.51 13.57 -14.52
CA LEU A 10 7.07 13.73 -14.29
C LEU A 10 6.35 14.40 -15.47
N GLY A 11 7.10 14.84 -16.51
CA GLY A 11 6.56 15.58 -17.65
C GLY A 11 5.98 16.93 -17.24
N LEU A 12 6.59 17.60 -16.26
CA LEU A 12 6.20 18.92 -15.75
C LEU A 12 6.97 20.07 -16.43
N THR A 13 8.01 19.75 -17.20
CA THR A 13 8.82 20.72 -17.94
C THR A 13 8.05 21.27 -19.14
N GLY A 14 8.09 22.59 -19.36
CA GLY A 14 7.45 23.24 -20.51
C GLY A 14 5.92 23.39 -20.39
N LEU A 15 5.33 22.98 -19.27
CA LEU A 15 3.91 23.23 -18.98
C LEU A 15 3.69 24.65 -18.44
N THR A 16 2.55 25.23 -18.77
CA THR A 16 2.04 26.42 -18.08
C THR A 16 1.67 26.08 -16.62
N GLY A 17 1.51 27.09 -15.76
CA GLY A 17 1.16 26.87 -14.35
C GLY A 17 -0.11 26.03 -14.16
N ALA A 18 -1.15 26.28 -14.96
CA ALA A 18 -2.41 25.55 -14.91
C ALA A 18 -2.26 24.09 -15.39
N GLU A 19 -1.53 23.86 -16.48
CA GLU A 19 -1.26 22.51 -16.98
C GLU A 19 -0.40 21.71 -16.00
N ARG A 20 0.59 22.37 -15.38
CA ARG A 20 1.43 21.77 -14.35
C ARG A 20 0.61 21.34 -13.14
N GLU A 21 -0.31 22.18 -12.67
CA GLU A 21 -1.22 21.81 -11.58
C GLU A 21 -2.13 20.66 -11.95
N ALA A 22 -2.76 20.68 -13.12
CA ALA A 22 -3.62 19.61 -13.59
C ALA A 22 -2.85 18.27 -13.69
N ARG A 23 -1.61 18.31 -14.20
CA ARG A 23 -0.72 17.16 -14.29
C ARG A 23 -0.38 16.60 -12.92
N ILE A 24 -0.05 17.47 -11.96
CA ILE A 24 0.25 17.06 -10.58
C ILE A 24 -0.97 16.38 -9.94
N ARG A 25 -2.16 16.97 -10.06
CA ARG A 25 -3.40 16.38 -9.50
C ARG A 25 -3.65 14.98 -10.06
N LEU A 26 -3.55 14.82 -11.38
CA LEU A 26 -3.72 13.52 -12.04
C LEU A 26 -2.72 12.47 -11.54
N LEU A 27 -1.45 12.85 -11.40
CA LEU A 27 -0.39 11.95 -10.91
C LEU A 27 -0.65 11.56 -9.45
N THR A 28 -1.08 12.50 -8.61
CA THR A 28 -1.45 12.24 -7.21
C THR A 28 -2.61 11.27 -7.11
N GLU A 29 -3.72 11.51 -7.83
CA GLU A 29 -4.90 10.62 -7.81
C GLU A 29 -4.56 9.20 -8.29
N ARG A 30 -3.63 9.08 -9.24
CA ARG A 30 -3.14 7.76 -9.68
C ARG A 30 -2.35 7.06 -8.58
N LEU A 31 -1.40 7.76 -7.95
CA LEU A 31 -0.61 7.21 -6.85
C LEU A 31 -1.48 6.80 -5.65
N GLU A 32 -2.50 7.58 -5.32
CA GLU A 32 -3.42 7.26 -4.24
C GLU A 32 -4.19 5.96 -4.51
N ARG A 33 -4.69 5.78 -5.74
CA ARG A 33 -5.35 4.54 -6.16
C ARG A 33 -4.41 3.35 -6.13
N GLU A 34 -3.22 3.48 -6.69
CA GLU A 34 -2.20 2.42 -6.69
C GLU A 34 -1.78 2.05 -5.26
N THR A 35 -1.62 3.04 -4.38
CA THR A 35 -1.29 2.82 -2.95
C THR A 35 -2.43 2.14 -2.22
N ALA A 36 -3.68 2.53 -2.47
CA ALA A 36 -4.86 1.89 -1.87
C ALA A 36 -4.96 0.43 -2.32
N ALA A 37 -4.75 0.15 -3.61
CA ALA A 37 -4.73 -1.21 -4.16
C ALA A 37 -3.60 -2.06 -3.54
N ALA A 38 -2.39 -1.51 -3.43
CA ALA A 38 -1.27 -2.21 -2.81
C ALA A 38 -1.54 -2.53 -1.32
N LYS A 39 -2.10 -1.57 -0.58
CA LYS A 39 -2.49 -1.79 0.82
C LYS A 39 -3.58 -2.85 0.95
N ALA A 40 -4.57 -2.84 0.06
CA ALA A 40 -5.62 -3.86 0.04
C ALA A 40 -5.05 -5.26 -0.24
N ALA A 41 -4.12 -5.37 -1.20
CA ALA A 41 -3.44 -6.62 -1.50
C ALA A 41 -2.62 -7.16 -0.32
N LEU A 42 -1.84 -6.28 0.34
CA LEU A 42 -1.08 -6.65 1.54
C LEU A 42 -2.00 -7.01 2.72
N GLY A 43 -3.15 -6.35 2.85
CA GLY A 43 -4.16 -6.67 3.85
C GLY A 43 -4.80 -8.05 3.62
N ALA A 44 -5.13 -8.37 2.36
CA ALA A 44 -5.69 -9.66 1.97
C ALA A 44 -4.71 -10.82 2.17
N ASP A 45 -3.42 -10.61 1.89
CA ASP A 45 -2.38 -11.61 2.16
C ASP A 45 -2.25 -11.92 3.66
N ARG A 46 -2.35 -10.87 4.50
CA ARG A 46 -2.32 -11.02 5.96
C ARG A 46 -3.54 -11.74 6.53
N THR A 47 -4.73 -11.56 5.94
CA THR A 47 -5.95 -12.25 6.39
C THR A 47 -6.07 -13.68 5.84
N GLY A 48 -5.45 -13.98 4.69
CA GLY A 48 -5.31 -15.33 4.15
C GLY A 48 -4.28 -16.19 4.88
N HIS A 49 -3.25 -15.57 5.46
CA HIS A 49 -2.26 -16.24 6.32
C HIS A 49 -2.63 -16.22 7.81
N ARG A 50 -3.92 -16.33 8.14
CA ARG A 50 -4.30 -16.74 9.50
C ARG A 50 -4.22 -18.28 9.52
N PRO A 51 -3.19 -18.90 10.14
CA PRO A 51 -3.25 -20.33 10.40
C PRO A 51 -4.56 -20.62 11.14
N PRO A 52 -5.28 -21.71 10.80
CA PRO A 52 -6.49 -22.08 11.50
C PRO A 52 -6.17 -22.13 13.01
N PRO A 53 -7.03 -21.58 13.89
CA PRO A 53 -6.88 -21.75 15.32
C PRO A 53 -7.25 -23.19 15.69
N ASP A 54 -6.35 -24.12 15.41
CA ASP A 54 -6.30 -25.50 15.90
C ASP A 54 -4.80 -25.78 16.12
N THR A 55 -4.27 -25.91 17.32
CA THR A 55 -4.82 -26.49 18.53
C THR A 55 -4.17 -25.82 19.74
N ALA A 56 -4.99 -25.35 20.69
CA ALA A 56 -4.51 -25.17 22.05
C ALA A 56 -4.09 -26.56 22.57
N PRO A 57 -2.87 -26.78 23.09
CA PRO A 57 -2.68 -27.88 24.01
C PRO A 57 -3.55 -27.54 25.22
N VAL A 58 -4.64 -28.28 25.39
CA VAL A 58 -5.42 -28.32 26.63
C VAL A 58 -4.43 -28.50 27.78
N LEU A 59 -4.22 -27.45 28.56
CA LEU A 59 -3.83 -27.58 29.95
C LEU A 59 -5.04 -28.20 30.65
N GLY A 60 -4.94 -29.46 31.05
CA GLY A 60 -6.05 -30.11 31.77
C GLY A 60 -5.99 -31.63 31.79
N ALA A 61 -4.88 -32.22 32.24
CA ALA A 61 -4.96 -33.53 32.89
C ALA A 61 -4.83 -33.28 34.40
N SER A 62 -5.97 -33.04 35.04
CA SER A 62 -6.13 -33.17 36.48
C SER A 62 -5.82 -34.59 36.92
N GLU A 63 -4.91 -34.69 37.88
CA GLU A 63 -5.05 -35.43 39.15
C GLU A 63 -5.52 -36.90 39.18
N ASN A 64 -4.69 -37.66 39.91
CA ASN A 64 -5.01 -38.75 40.86
C ASN A 64 -5.31 -40.16 40.34
N GLY A 65 -4.47 -41.10 40.82
CA GLY A 65 -4.60 -42.56 40.74
C GLY A 65 -3.34 -43.23 41.26
#